data_AF-A0A5J5C8F0-F1
#
_entry.id   AF-A0A5J5C8F0-F1
#
_cell.length_a   1.000
_cell.length_b   1.000
_cell.length_c   1.000
_cell.angle_alpha   90.00
_cell.angle_beta   90.00
_cell.angle_gamma   90.00
#
_symmetry.space_group_name_H-M   'P 1'
#
loop_
_entity.id
_entity.type
_entity.pdbx_description
1 polymer ?
#
loop_
_entity_poly.entity_id
_entity_poly.type
_entity_poly.pdbx_seq_one_letter_code
_entity_poly.pdbx_strand_id
1 'polypeptide(L)'
;MAALEPYADLIKDLFETGKTHVEISTKLQQMGIQRCSEMSVRRFCVQHNLKRKRHVSETELERAVVGSIYETGPSYGRKFMTGYLSSMGVHAGECRVGKILREIHQPYHEFRRQGARNLNPIPYHAEYMGHKFHLDQNEKLVMFGATHVVAVDGYSSKIVANATMPVKNNLVIYEEVY
;
A
#
# COMPACT_ATOMS: atom_id res chain seq x y z
N MET A 1 -12.22 -13.95 -29.77
CA MET A 1 -13.12 -13.15 -28.91
C MET A 1 -14.55 -13.68 -28.93
N ALA A 2 -15.07 -14.14 -30.09
CA ALA A 2 -16.35 -14.87 -30.19
C ALA A 2 -16.46 -16.16 -29.32
N ALA A 3 -15.35 -16.66 -28.77
CA ALA A 3 -15.31 -17.90 -28.01
C ALA A 3 -15.88 -17.79 -26.57
N LEU A 4 -15.94 -16.58 -25.99
CA LEU A 4 -16.41 -16.37 -24.61
C LEU A 4 -17.85 -15.83 -24.52
N GLU A 5 -18.39 -15.27 -25.60
CA GLU A 5 -19.77 -14.75 -25.63
C GLU A 5 -20.84 -15.80 -25.28
N PRO A 6 -20.73 -17.08 -25.69
CA PRO A 6 -21.70 -18.11 -25.28
C PRO A 6 -21.72 -18.35 -23.76
N TYR A 7 -20.68 -17.94 -23.04
CA TYR A 7 -20.53 -18.12 -21.59
C TYR A 7 -20.65 -16.79 -20.83
N ALA A 8 -21.20 -15.75 -21.47
CA ALA A 8 -21.26 -14.40 -20.91
C ALA A 8 -21.93 -14.35 -19.54
N ASP A 9 -23.07 -15.03 -19.37
CA ASP A 9 -23.84 -15.01 -18.12
C ASP A 9 -23.09 -15.73 -16.99
N LEU A 10 -22.44 -16.85 -17.29
CA LEU A 10 -21.58 -17.55 -16.34
C LEU A 10 -20.39 -16.68 -15.92
N ILE A 11 -19.74 -16.00 -16.87
CA ILE A 11 -18.61 -15.12 -16.57
C ILE A 11 -19.06 -13.94 -15.70
N LYS A 12 -20.23 -13.36 -15.99
CA LYS A 12 -20.84 -12.30 -15.17
C LYS A 12 -21.14 -12.78 -13.76
N ASP A 13 -21.79 -13.93 -13.59
CA ASP A 13 -22.08 -14.52 -12.28
C ASP A 13 -20.80 -14.80 -11.46
N LEU A 14 -19.79 -15.42 -12.08
CA LEU A 14 -18.51 -15.67 -11.42
C LEU A 14 -17.79 -14.36 -11.06
N PHE A 15 -17.92 -13.33 -11.89
CA PHE A 15 -17.37 -12.00 -11.62
C PHE A 15 -18.10 -11.31 -10.46
N GLU A 16 -19.43 -11.39 -10.40
CA GLU A 16 -20.24 -10.79 -9.33
C GLU A 16 -20.07 -11.49 -7.99
N THR A 17 -19.86 -12.80 -7.98
CA THR A 17 -19.49 -13.59 -6.79
C THR A 17 -18.05 -13.35 -6.33
N GLY A 18 -17.30 -12.48 -7.03
CA GLY A 18 -16.01 -11.95 -6.60
C GLY A 18 -14.78 -12.75 -7.04
N LYS A 19 -14.94 -13.79 -7.87
CA LYS A 19 -13.82 -14.61 -8.36
C LYS A 19 -12.83 -13.79 -9.16
N THR A 20 -11.52 -14.00 -9.00
CA THR A 20 -10.45 -13.33 -9.76
C THR A 20 -10.50 -13.69 -11.24
N HIS A 21 -9.90 -12.90 -12.14
CA HIS A 21 -9.87 -13.26 -13.56
C HIS A 21 -9.15 -14.59 -13.81
N VAL A 22 -8.15 -14.90 -12.97
CA VAL A 22 -7.45 -16.20 -12.96
C VAL A 22 -8.41 -17.31 -12.57
N GLU A 23 -9.13 -17.16 -11.45
CA GLU A 23 -10.09 -18.18 -11.00
C GLU A 23 -11.22 -18.42 -12.01
N ILE A 24 -11.72 -17.37 -12.66
CA ILE A 24 -12.70 -17.49 -13.74
C ILE A 24 -12.10 -18.26 -14.91
N SER A 25 -10.88 -17.91 -15.34
CA SER A 25 -10.17 -18.60 -16.41
C SER A 25 -9.96 -20.09 -16.09
N THR A 26 -9.48 -20.42 -14.89
CA THR A 26 -9.28 -21.81 -14.46
C THR A 26 -10.59 -22.59 -14.45
N LYS A 27 -11.69 -21.98 -13.97
CA LYS A 27 -13.01 -22.63 -13.95
C LYS A 27 -13.55 -22.90 -15.36
N LEU A 28 -13.37 -21.96 -16.28
CA LEU A 28 -13.74 -22.15 -17.69
C LEU A 28 -12.90 -23.25 -18.36
N GLN A 29 -11.60 -23.33 -18.06
CA GLN A 29 -10.72 -24.40 -18.58
C GLN A 29 -11.13 -25.78 -18.04
N GLN A 30 -11.51 -25.87 -16.76
CA GLN A 30 -12.03 -27.10 -16.15
C GLN A 30 -13.34 -27.58 -16.81
N MET A 31 -14.13 -26.65 -17.35
CA MET A 31 -15.35 -26.96 -18.13
C MET A 31 -15.05 -27.33 -19.60
N GLY A 32 -13.78 -27.47 -19.99
CA GLY A 32 -13.37 -27.84 -21.34
C GLY A 32 -13.34 -26.69 -22.34
N ILE A 33 -13.51 -25.44 -21.90
CA ILE A 33 -13.51 -24.27 -22.78
C ILE A 33 -12.06 -23.96 -23.16
N GLN A 34 -11.70 -24.22 -24.42
CA GLN A 34 -10.36 -23.92 -24.92
C GLN A 34 -10.18 -22.42 -25.21
N ARG A 35 -8.94 -21.92 -25.15
CA ARG A 35 -8.56 -20.51 -25.43
C ARG A 35 -9.09 -19.44 -24.44
N CYS A 36 -9.38 -19.82 -23.20
CA CYS A 36 -9.79 -18.89 -22.14
C CYS A 36 -8.64 -18.60 -21.15
N SER A 37 -7.65 -17.79 -21.53
CA SER A 37 -6.63 -17.29 -20.59
C SER A 37 -7.20 -16.21 -19.67
N GLU A 38 -6.50 -15.90 -18.58
CA GLU A 38 -6.81 -14.75 -17.72
C GLU A 38 -6.99 -13.47 -18.55
N MET A 39 -6.15 -13.26 -19.56
CA MET A 39 -6.21 -12.08 -20.41
C MET A 39 -7.45 -12.05 -21.29
N SER A 40 -7.92 -13.21 -21.78
CA SER A 40 -9.19 -13.31 -22.51
C SER A 40 -10.37 -12.92 -21.62
N VAL A 41 -10.39 -13.41 -20.36
CA VAL A 41 -11.43 -13.06 -19.37
C VAL A 41 -11.37 -11.58 -19.01
N ARG A 42 -10.17 -11.02 -18.81
CA ARG A 42 -10.00 -9.59 -18.52
C ARG A 42 -10.53 -8.72 -19.65
N ARG A 43 -10.21 -9.04 -20.92
CA ARG A 43 -10.72 -8.31 -22.09
C ARG A 43 -12.24 -8.38 -22.19
N PHE A 44 -12.81 -9.58 -21.97
CA PHE A 44 -14.27 -9.76 -21.90
C PHE A 44 -14.90 -8.87 -20.83
N CYS A 45 -14.35 -8.87 -19.60
CA CYS A 45 -14.87 -8.03 -18.51
C CYS A 45 -14.83 -6.54 -18.86
N VAL A 46 -13.74 -6.06 -19.49
CA VAL A 46 -13.61 -4.66 -19.94
C VAL A 46 -14.65 -4.32 -21.00
N GLN A 47 -14.85 -5.18 -22.00
CA GLN A 47 -15.84 -4.96 -23.08
C GLN A 47 -17.27 -4.92 -22.56
N HIS A 48 -17.59 -5.76 -21.57
CA HIS A 48 -18.91 -5.80 -20.93
C HIS A 48 -19.06 -4.81 -19.77
N ASN A 49 -18.14 -3.85 -19.62
CA ASN A 49 -18.12 -2.85 -18.55
C ASN A 49 -18.18 -3.43 -17.12
N LEU A 50 -17.73 -4.68 -16.94
CA LEU A 50 -17.66 -5.34 -15.65
C LEU A 50 -16.49 -4.78 -14.83
N LYS A 51 -16.83 -4.03 -13.78
CA LYS A 51 -15.87 -3.44 -12.84
C LYS A 51 -16.07 -4.08 -11.47
N ARG A 52 -14.98 -4.48 -10.80
CA ARG A 52 -15.09 -5.15 -9.51
C ARG A 52 -15.69 -4.21 -8.48
N LYS A 53 -16.79 -4.66 -7.86
CA LYS A 53 -17.51 -3.98 -6.77
C LYS A 53 -16.69 -3.84 -5.47
N ARG A 54 -15.49 -4.42 -5.39
CA ARG A 54 -14.55 -4.23 -4.26
C ARG A 54 -13.84 -2.87 -4.27
N HIS A 55 -14.16 -2.00 -5.21
CA HIS A 55 -13.68 -0.62 -5.20
C HIS A 55 -14.73 0.24 -4.55
N VAL A 56 -14.40 0.74 -3.36
CA VAL A 56 -15.15 1.80 -2.68
C VAL A 56 -15.38 2.94 -3.69
N SER A 57 -16.59 3.50 -3.70
CA SER A 57 -16.96 4.59 -4.61
C SER A 57 -16.05 5.81 -4.42
N GLU A 58 -15.99 6.74 -5.37
CA GLU A 58 -15.17 7.95 -5.18
C GLU A 58 -15.63 8.76 -3.97
N THR A 59 -16.94 8.90 -3.77
CA THR A 59 -17.52 9.62 -2.62
C THR A 59 -17.23 8.93 -1.28
N GLU A 60 -17.35 7.60 -1.21
CA GLU A 60 -16.98 6.86 0.02
C GLU A 60 -15.47 6.94 0.28
N LEU A 61 -14.64 6.89 -0.77
CA LEU A 61 -13.20 6.98 -0.62
C LEU A 61 -12.81 8.36 -0.10
N GLU A 62 -13.43 9.41 -0.64
CA GLU A 62 -13.22 10.78 -0.20
C GLU A 62 -13.57 10.94 1.28
N ARG A 63 -14.75 10.48 1.71
CA ARG A 63 -15.15 10.49 3.12
C ARG A 63 -14.17 9.73 4.01
N ALA A 64 -13.74 8.53 3.58
CA ALA A 64 -12.79 7.72 4.34
C ALA A 64 -11.42 8.40 4.45
N VAL A 65 -10.94 9.05 3.38
CA VAL A 65 -9.68 9.82 3.39
C VAL A 65 -9.81 11.04 4.30
N VAL A 66 -10.90 11.80 4.25
CA VAL A 66 -11.14 12.94 5.15
C VAL A 66 -11.13 12.50 6.61
N GLY A 67 -11.86 11.43 6.95
CA GLY A 67 -11.87 10.88 8.31
C GLY A 67 -10.48 10.43 8.75
N SER A 68 -9.74 9.75 7.87
CA SER A 68 -8.38 9.31 8.17
C SER A 68 -7.40 10.48 8.37
N ILE A 69 -7.57 11.59 7.65
CA ILE A 69 -6.77 12.80 7.86
C ILE A 69 -7.08 13.41 9.23
N TYR A 70 -8.33 13.38 9.68
CA TYR A 70 -8.70 13.87 11.01
C TYR A 70 -8.04 13.05 12.12
N GLU A 71 -7.94 11.74 11.95
CA GLU A 71 -7.33 10.82 12.94
C GLU A 71 -5.80 10.86 12.94
N THR A 72 -5.19 10.89 11.75
CA THR A 72 -3.73 10.70 11.58
C THR A 72 -2.97 12.00 11.31
N GLY A 73 -3.69 13.05 10.91
CA GLY A 73 -3.10 14.29 10.42
C GLY A 73 -2.83 14.29 8.90
N PRO A 74 -2.64 15.48 8.31
CA PRO A 74 -2.57 15.66 6.85
C PRO A 74 -1.19 15.43 6.22
N SER A 75 -0.15 15.16 7.02
CA SER A 75 1.23 15.04 6.55
C SER A 75 1.48 13.75 5.75
N TYR A 76 0.73 12.69 6.05
CA TYR A 76 0.92 11.39 5.45
C TYR A 76 0.60 11.37 3.94
N GLY A 77 1.42 10.61 3.21
CA GLY A 77 1.28 10.45 1.76
C GLY A 77 0.38 9.28 1.36
N ARG A 78 0.12 9.17 0.05
CA ARG A 78 -0.74 8.14 -0.53
C ARG A 78 -0.37 6.69 -0.15
N LYS A 79 0.92 6.37 0.02
CA LYS A 79 1.37 5.02 0.41
C LYS A 79 0.85 4.63 1.78
N PHE A 80 1.13 5.48 2.78
CA PHE A 80 0.65 5.28 4.13
C PHE A 80 -0.87 5.28 4.18
N MET A 81 -1.51 6.27 3.55
CA MET A 81 -2.97 6.40 3.58
C MET A 81 -3.68 5.19 2.95
N THR A 82 -3.12 4.63 1.88
CA THR A 82 -3.64 3.40 1.27
C THR A 82 -3.54 2.21 2.23
N GLY A 83 -2.43 2.06 2.94
CA GLY A 83 -2.25 1.03 3.97
C GLY A 83 -3.21 1.22 5.14
N TYR A 84 -3.35 2.44 5.65
CA TYR A 84 -4.24 2.79 6.75
C TYR A 84 -5.71 2.49 6.44
N LEU A 85 -6.18 2.95 5.27
CA LEU A 85 -7.53 2.64 4.79
C LEU A 85 -7.74 1.13 4.67
N SER A 86 -6.74 0.40 4.18
CA SER A 86 -6.82 -1.07 4.07
C SER A 86 -6.94 -1.74 5.44
N SER A 87 -6.21 -1.27 6.47
CA SER A 87 -6.36 -1.78 7.85
C SER A 87 -7.74 -1.49 8.44
N MET A 88 -8.42 -0.44 7.98
CA MET A 88 -9.80 -0.10 8.34
C MET A 88 -10.84 -0.79 7.44
N GLY A 89 -10.42 -1.70 6.55
CA GLY A 89 -11.31 -2.43 5.64
C GLY A 89 -11.64 -1.69 4.33
N VAL A 90 -11.13 -0.48 4.12
CA VAL A 90 -11.37 0.33 2.91
C VAL A 90 -10.27 0.07 1.87
N HIS A 91 -10.62 -0.66 0.81
CA HIS A 91 -9.65 -1.08 -0.20
C HIS A 91 -9.73 -0.19 -1.45
N ALA A 92 -8.68 0.59 -1.69
CA ALA A 92 -8.56 1.48 -2.84
C ALA A 92 -7.15 1.46 -3.43
N GLY A 93 -7.05 1.77 -4.73
CA GLY A 93 -5.74 1.88 -5.39
C GLY A 93 -5.00 3.14 -4.95
N GLU A 94 -3.67 3.02 -4.76
CA GLU A 94 -2.80 4.13 -4.31
C GLU A 94 -2.95 5.40 -5.17
N CYS A 95 -3.13 5.24 -6.49
CA CYS A 95 -3.34 6.37 -7.40
C CYS A 95 -4.64 7.14 -7.10
N ARG A 96 -5.73 6.44 -6.74
CA ARG A 96 -7.02 7.07 -6.38
C ARG A 96 -6.90 7.83 -5.06
N VAL A 97 -6.29 7.20 -4.07
CA VAL A 97 -5.99 7.84 -2.77
C VAL A 97 -5.11 9.07 -2.98
N GLY A 98 -4.08 8.97 -3.81
CA GLY A 98 -3.19 10.09 -4.13
C GLY A 98 -3.86 11.24 -4.86
N LYS A 99 -4.83 10.97 -5.75
CA LYS A 99 -5.66 11.99 -6.41
C LYS A 99 -6.47 12.76 -5.37
N ILE A 100 -7.20 12.03 -4.52
CA ILE A 100 -8.06 12.62 -3.48
C ILE A 100 -7.23 13.42 -2.46
N LEU A 101 -6.09 12.89 -1.98
CA LEU A 101 -5.21 13.63 -1.08
C LEU A 101 -4.68 14.94 -1.67
N ARG A 102 -4.45 14.99 -2.98
CA ARG A 102 -4.01 16.21 -3.67
C ARG A 102 -5.15 17.24 -3.76
N GLU A 103 -6.38 16.77 -3.94
CA GLU A 103 -7.58 17.62 -4.03
C GLU A 103 -8.00 18.15 -2.65
N ILE A 104 -8.01 17.30 -1.61
CA ILE A 104 -8.38 17.67 -0.25
C ILE A 104 -7.31 18.54 0.41
N HIS A 105 -6.02 18.21 0.23
CA HIS A 105 -4.95 18.86 0.98
C HIS A 105 -3.73 19.21 0.12
N GLN A 106 -3.95 20.12 -0.83
CA GLN A 106 -2.93 20.62 -1.75
C GLN A 106 -1.63 21.11 -1.06
N PRO A 107 -1.66 21.85 0.07
CA PRO A 107 -0.42 22.31 0.72
C PRO A 107 0.55 21.19 1.11
N TYR A 108 0.09 20.11 1.77
CA TYR A 108 0.99 19.00 2.12
C TYR A 108 1.40 18.17 0.90
N HIS A 109 0.57 18.13 -0.14
CA HIS A 109 0.98 17.57 -1.42
C HIS A 109 2.17 18.34 -2.01
N GLU A 110 2.08 19.66 -2.01
CA GLU A 110 3.15 20.54 -2.48
C GLU A 110 4.38 20.48 -1.59
N PHE A 111 4.25 20.50 -0.25
CA PHE A 111 5.38 20.33 0.66
C PHE A 111 6.11 19.01 0.45
N ARG A 112 5.40 17.90 0.20
CA ARG A 112 6.03 16.61 -0.12
C ARG A 112 6.74 16.61 -1.48
N ARG A 113 6.21 17.35 -2.46
CA ARG A 113 6.79 17.47 -3.81
C ARG A 113 8.01 18.40 -3.83
N GLN A 114 7.87 19.55 -3.19
CA GLN A 114 8.94 20.51 -2.94
C GLN A 114 10.01 19.89 -2.06
N GLY A 115 9.56 18.99 -1.17
CA GLY A 115 10.31 17.96 -0.48
C GLY A 115 11.77 18.30 -0.51
N ALA A 116 12.11 19.35 0.25
CA ALA A 116 13.48 19.70 0.47
C ALA A 116 14.08 18.40 1.00
N ARG A 117 14.75 17.67 0.11
CA ARG A 117 15.83 16.82 0.50
C ARG A 117 16.74 17.84 1.14
N ASN A 118 16.54 18.07 2.43
CA ASN A 118 17.52 18.65 3.31
C ASN A 118 18.62 17.59 3.25
N LEU A 119 19.36 17.61 2.15
CA LEU A 119 20.58 16.87 1.99
C LEU A 119 21.38 17.38 3.15
N ASN A 120 21.68 16.47 4.06
CA ASN A 120 22.53 16.80 5.18
C ASN A 120 23.76 17.47 4.55
N PRO A 121 24.04 18.75 4.85
CA PRO A 121 25.02 19.53 4.08
C PRO A 121 26.41 18.90 4.16
N ILE A 122 26.61 18.05 5.16
CA ILE A 122 27.78 17.20 5.35
C ILE A 122 27.48 15.82 4.75
N PRO A 123 28.24 15.38 3.73
CA PRO A 123 28.14 14.02 3.23
C PRO A 123 28.33 13.00 4.35
N TYR A 124 27.39 12.07 4.47
CA TYR A 124 27.50 10.97 5.41
C TYR A 124 28.66 10.05 5.01
N HIS A 125 29.62 9.84 5.91
CA HIS A 125 30.76 8.96 5.68
C HIS A 125 30.98 8.04 6.89
N ALA A 126 31.05 6.73 6.64
CA ALA A 126 31.46 5.70 7.58
C ALA A 126 32.63 4.95 6.94
N GLU A 127 33.74 4.81 7.66
CA GLU A 127 35.00 4.22 7.14
C GLU A 127 34.99 2.69 7.12
N TYR A 128 34.33 2.06 8.08
CA TYR A 128 34.27 0.60 8.24
C TYR A 128 33.00 0.19 9.00
N MET A 129 32.72 -1.12 8.99
CA MET A 129 31.54 -1.71 9.66
C MET A 129 31.55 -1.41 11.16
N GLY A 130 30.45 -0.88 11.68
CA GLY A 130 30.29 -0.51 13.09
C GLY A 130 30.82 0.88 13.45
N HIS A 131 31.42 1.62 12.51
CA HIS A 131 31.89 2.99 12.77
C HIS A 131 30.71 3.93 13.10
N LYS A 132 29.60 3.85 12.35
CA LYS A 132 28.42 4.69 12.59
C LYS A 132 27.15 3.90 12.38
N PHE A 133 26.20 4.01 13.32
CA PHE A 133 24.87 3.41 13.21
C PHE A 133 23.81 4.47 12.97
N HIS A 134 22.89 4.18 12.06
CA HIS A 134 21.64 4.92 11.91
C HIS A 134 20.56 4.21 12.71
N LEU A 135 20.04 4.90 13.72
CA LEU A 135 18.85 4.47 14.43
C LEU A 135 17.64 5.14 13.79
N ASP A 136 16.81 4.35 13.11
CA ASP A 136 15.50 4.80 12.65
C ASP A 136 14.44 4.36 13.64
N GLN A 137 13.85 5.31 14.35
CA GLN A 137 12.71 5.09 15.23
C GLN A 137 11.45 5.31 14.41
N ASN A 138 10.84 4.22 13.96
CA ASN A 138 9.65 4.30 13.14
C ASN A 138 8.42 4.54 14.03
N GLU A 139 8.24 5.79 14.43
CA GLU A 139 7.06 6.23 15.19
C GLU A 139 5.76 6.16 14.37
N LYS A 140 5.82 5.87 13.05
CA LYS A 140 4.61 5.72 12.22
C LYS A 140 3.75 4.53 12.66
N LEU A 141 4.33 3.57 13.36
CA LEU A 141 3.60 2.43 13.91
C LEU A 141 2.93 2.74 15.25
N VAL A 142 3.24 3.89 15.89
CA VAL A 142 2.73 4.24 17.22
C VAL A 142 1.21 4.28 17.24
N MET A 143 0.61 4.74 16.14
CA MET A 143 -0.84 4.75 15.96
C MET A 143 -1.50 3.35 15.99
N PHE A 144 -0.71 2.29 15.74
CA PHE A 144 -1.13 0.89 15.83
C PHE A 144 -0.69 0.23 17.14
N GLY A 145 -0.23 1.02 18.12
CA GLY A 145 0.21 0.53 19.42
C GLY A 145 1.57 -0.17 19.39
N ALA A 146 2.45 0.19 18.43
CA ALA A 146 3.78 -0.39 18.32
C ALA A 146 4.85 0.67 17.97
N THR A 147 6.02 0.53 18.55
CA THR A 147 7.23 1.26 18.19
C THR A 147 8.24 0.26 17.67
N HIS A 148 8.74 0.47 16.45
CA HIS A 148 9.79 -0.34 15.87
C HIS A 148 11.05 0.51 15.70
N VAL A 149 12.16 0.01 16.25
CA VAL A 149 13.46 0.68 16.17
C VAL A 149 14.40 -0.24 15.40
N VAL A 150 15.09 0.32 14.40
CA VAL A 150 16.04 -0.42 13.57
C VAL A 150 17.39 0.27 13.61
N ALA A 151 18.45 -0.50 13.84
CA ALA A 151 19.83 -0.07 13.67
C ALA A 151 20.35 -0.52 12.30
N VAL A 152 20.81 0.44 11.51
CA VAL A 152 21.45 0.20 10.20
C VAL A 152 22.90 0.63 10.28
N ASP A 153 23.82 -0.28 9.95
CA ASP A 153 25.24 0.02 9.85
C ASP A 153 25.51 0.99 8.69
N GLY A 154 26.20 2.09 8.98
CA GLY A 154 26.45 3.17 8.05
C GLY A 154 27.44 2.84 6.93
N TYR A 155 28.29 1.82 7.10
CA TYR A 155 29.24 1.38 6.07
C TYR A 155 28.60 0.36 5.12
N SER A 156 28.11 -0.75 5.68
CA SER A 156 27.53 -1.86 4.92
C SER A 156 26.09 -1.64 4.49
N SER A 157 25.40 -0.64 5.05
CA SER A 157 23.95 -0.40 4.87
C SER A 157 23.08 -1.59 5.27
N LYS A 158 23.59 -2.50 6.12
CA LYS A 158 22.85 -3.66 6.62
C LYS A 158 22.12 -3.32 7.91
N ILE A 159 20.96 -3.94 8.09
CA ILE A 159 20.28 -3.96 9.39
C ILE A 159 21.11 -4.86 10.32
N VAL A 160 21.56 -4.31 11.45
CA VAL A 160 22.40 -5.02 12.43
C VAL A 160 21.63 -5.42 13.68
N ALA A 161 20.59 -4.67 14.04
CA ALA A 161 19.72 -4.96 15.16
C ALA A 161 18.35 -4.29 14.96
N ASN A 162 17.32 -4.82 15.62
CA ASN A 162 16.00 -4.20 15.67
C ASN A 162 15.23 -4.65 16.91
N ALA A 163 14.29 -3.82 17.35
CA ALA A 163 13.37 -4.15 18.43
C ALA A 163 11.96 -3.62 18.12
N THR A 164 10.94 -4.39 18.49
CA THR A 164 9.54 -3.97 18.46
C THR A 164 8.98 -3.98 19.87
N MET A 165 8.34 -2.89 20.27
CA MET A 165 7.79 -2.72 21.62
C MET A 165 6.45 -1.98 21.57
N PRO A 166 5.51 -2.23 22.50
CA PRO A 166 4.20 -1.59 22.49
C PRO A 166 4.29 -0.07 22.72
N VAL A 167 5.18 0.34 23.63
CA VAL A 167 5.51 1.74 23.92
C VAL A 167 7.02 1.86 23.92
N LYS A 168 7.55 2.97 23.40
CA LYS A 168 8.97 3.28 23.38
C LYS A 168 9.58 3.11 24.79
N ASN A 169 10.52 2.17 24.89
CA ASN A 169 11.26 1.87 26.10
C ASN A 169 12.75 1.96 25.79
N ASN A 170 13.41 2.98 26.32
CA ASN A 170 14.82 3.22 26.05
C ASN A 170 15.71 2.08 26.60
N LEU A 171 15.34 1.42 27.71
CA LEU A 171 16.13 0.31 28.26
C LEU A 171 16.18 -0.86 27.27
N VAL A 172 15.04 -1.23 26.70
CA VAL A 172 14.96 -2.28 25.67
C VAL A 172 15.74 -1.87 24.43
N ILE A 173 15.70 -0.60 24.03
CA ILE A 173 16.50 -0.11 22.89
C ILE A 173 18.00 -0.25 23.18
N TYR A 174 18.46 0.09 24.38
CA TYR A 174 19.87 -0.05 24.75
C TYR A 174 20.32 -1.51 24.91
N GLU A 175 19.42 -2.42 25.25
CA GLU A 175 19.75 -3.84 25.45
C GLU A 175 19.70 -4.64 24.14
N GLU A 176 18.71 -4.37 23.30
CA GLU A 176 18.41 -5.19 22.11
C GLU A 176 18.90 -4.58 20.79
N VAL A 177 19.23 -3.27 20.78
CA VAL A 177 19.57 -2.53 19.55
C VAL A 177 20.97 -1.89 19.61
N TYR A 178 21.45 -1.53 20.79
CA TYR A 178 22.76 -0.90 21.01
C TYR A 178 23.79 -1.91 21.53
#